data_AF-A0A1F1TCR8-F1
#
_entry.id   AF-A0A1F1TCR8-F1
#
_cell.length_a   1.000
_cell.length_b   1.000
_cell.length_c   1.000
_cell.angle_alpha   90.00
_cell.angle_beta   90.00
_cell.angle_gamma   90.00
#
_symmetry.space_group_name_H-M   'P 1'
#
loop_
_entity.id
_entity.type
_entity.pdbx_description
1 polymer ?
#
loop_
_entity_poly.entity_id
_entity_poly.type
_entity_poly.pdbx_seq_one_letter_code
_entity_poly.pdbx_strand_id
1 'polypeptide(L)'
;MAQIERDLLDEKPLDTLLRKLILLGGSAGSPELRNWASVELRGYGRDAELPLYRTVSAPLQIDGTVPGGIVRHETIGAMDIPDFARDEINEQVPLRMGVSEIHSMVDQHRTDRMVKLQWADPVS
;
A
#
# COMPACT_ATOMS: atom_id res chain seq x y z
N MET A 1 19.49 -16.67 -12.20
CA MET A 1 19.93 -15.38 -11.63
C MET A 1 20.14 -14.31 -12.69
N ALA A 2 20.98 -14.52 -13.71
CA ALA A 2 21.28 -13.51 -14.75
C ALA A 2 20.07 -12.84 -15.43
N GLN A 3 18.91 -13.52 -15.55
CA GLN A 3 17.71 -12.89 -16.11
C GLN A 3 17.06 -11.88 -15.15
N ILE A 4 17.01 -12.14 -13.84
CA ILE A 4 16.45 -11.19 -12.87
C ILE A 4 17.32 -9.95 -12.79
N GLU A 5 18.64 -10.13 -12.78
CA GLU A 5 19.59 -9.02 -12.72
C GLU A 5 19.48 -8.12 -13.96
N ARG A 6 19.38 -8.71 -15.16
CA ARG A 6 19.10 -7.94 -16.38
C ARG A 6 17.77 -7.21 -16.30
N ASP A 7 16.70 -7.88 -15.92
CA ASP A 7 15.39 -7.24 -15.79
C ASP A 7 15.36 -6.12 -14.74
N LEU A 8 16.15 -6.25 -13.68
CA LEU A 8 16.32 -5.21 -12.67
C LEU A 8 17.04 -3.99 -13.26
N LEU A 9 18.11 -4.21 -14.02
CA LEU A 9 18.84 -3.16 -14.74
C LEU A 9 18.00 -2.50 -15.84
N ASP A 10 17.10 -3.27 -16.47
CA ASP A 10 16.14 -2.79 -17.47
C ASP A 10 14.89 -2.15 -16.85
N GLU A 11 14.88 -1.91 -15.53
CA GLU A 11 13.78 -1.30 -14.78
C GLU A 11 12.42 -1.94 -15.05
N LYS A 12 12.38 -3.27 -15.19
CA LYS A 12 11.13 -3.98 -15.41
C LYS A 12 10.21 -3.82 -14.18
N PRO A 13 8.88 -3.80 -14.38
CA PRO A 13 7.92 -3.72 -13.29
C PRO A 13 8.19 -4.75 -12.19
N LEU A 14 8.08 -4.32 -10.92
CA LEU A 14 8.40 -5.12 -9.74
C LEU A 14 7.63 -6.45 -9.71
N ASP A 15 6.38 -6.46 -10.15
CA ASP A 15 5.54 -7.66 -10.22
C ASP A 15 6.14 -8.75 -11.15
N THR A 16 6.82 -8.33 -12.21
CA THR A 16 7.53 -9.22 -13.14
C THR A 16 8.77 -9.82 -12.49
N LEU A 17 9.52 -9.02 -11.73
CA LEU A 17 10.67 -9.50 -10.94
C LEU A 17 10.23 -10.50 -9.86
N LEU A 18 9.13 -10.21 -9.14
CA LEU A 18 8.57 -11.11 -8.12
C LEU A 18 8.08 -12.43 -8.72
N ARG A 19 7.40 -12.42 -9.87
CA ARG A 19 7.01 -13.65 -10.58
C ARG A 19 8.23 -14.51 -10.93
N LYS A 20 9.32 -13.89 -11.39
CA LYS A 20 10.59 -14.59 -11.65
C LYS A 20 11.22 -15.13 -10.37
N LEU A 21 11.19 -14.39 -9.27
CA LEU A 21 11.66 -14.84 -7.96
C LEU A 21 10.88 -16.05 -7.45
N ILE A 22 9.56 -16.09 -7.64
CA ILE A 22 8.74 -17.25 -7.25
C ILE A 22 9.15 -18.50 -8.03
N LEU A 23 9.33 -18.37 -9.35
CA LEU A 23 9.76 -19.47 -10.22
C LEU A 23 11.16 -19.98 -9.87
N LEU A 24 12.09 -19.06 -9.60
CA LEU A 24 13.48 -19.40 -9.29
C LEU A 24 13.67 -19.86 -7.83
N GLY A 25 12.91 -19.32 -6.87
CA GLY A 25 12.95 -19.72 -5.47
C GLY A 25 12.54 -21.18 -5.24
N GLY A 26 11.65 -21.70 -6.10
CA GLY A 26 11.33 -23.13 -6.14
C GLY A 26 12.51 -24.01 -6.59
N SER A 27 13.37 -23.48 -7.47
CA SER A 27 14.58 -24.17 -7.97
C SER A 27 15.79 -23.99 -7.07
N ALA A 28 15.88 -22.89 -6.31
CA ALA A 28 17.01 -22.55 -5.46
C ALA A 28 16.91 -23.10 -4.03
N GLY A 29 15.81 -23.79 -3.69
CA GLY A 29 15.61 -24.37 -2.37
C GLY A 29 15.37 -23.34 -1.26
N SER A 30 14.87 -22.14 -1.58
CA SER A 30 14.47 -21.13 -0.59
C SER A 30 12.95 -20.96 -0.59
N PRO A 31 12.22 -21.82 0.15
CA PRO A 31 10.77 -21.71 0.28
C PRO A 31 10.34 -20.39 0.94
N GLU A 32 11.16 -19.82 1.81
CA GLU A 32 10.90 -18.55 2.49
C GLU A 32 10.86 -17.40 1.47
N LEU A 33 11.84 -17.32 0.56
CA LEU A 33 11.90 -16.30 -0.48
C LEU A 33 10.72 -16.42 -1.45
N ARG A 34 10.38 -17.66 -1.82
CA ARG A 34 9.22 -17.94 -2.67
C ARG A 34 7.91 -17.51 -1.99
N ASN A 35 7.76 -17.80 -0.69
CA ASN A 35 6.58 -17.43 0.07
C ASN A 35 6.47 -15.91 0.19
N TRP A 36 7.55 -15.24 0.60
CA TRP A 36 7.61 -13.78 0.67
C TRP A 36 7.24 -13.13 -0.65
N ALA A 37 7.85 -13.55 -1.77
CA ALA A 37 7.57 -12.98 -3.09
C ALA A 37 6.11 -13.23 -3.52
N SER A 38 5.53 -14.36 -3.10
CA SER A 38 4.13 -14.68 -3.37
C SER A 38 3.17 -13.75 -2.62
N VAL A 39 3.47 -13.47 -1.34
CA VAL A 39 2.68 -12.54 -0.52
C VAL A 39 2.87 -11.10 -1.01
N GLU A 40 4.08 -10.68 -1.41
CA GLU A 40 4.26 -9.34 -1.99
C GLU A 40 3.48 -9.14 -3.28
N LEU A 41 3.46 -10.16 -4.14
CA LEU A 41 2.76 -10.09 -5.41
C LEU A 41 1.23 -10.04 -5.22
N ARG A 42 0.70 -10.81 -4.27
CA ARG A 42 -0.75 -11.02 -4.11
C ARG A 42 -1.39 -10.15 -3.02
N GLY A 43 -0.60 -9.63 -2.10
CA GLY A 43 -1.04 -8.96 -0.89
C GLY A 43 -1.08 -9.87 0.33
N TYR A 44 -1.25 -9.23 1.49
CA TYR A 44 -1.33 -9.82 2.81
C TYR A 44 -2.79 -10.07 3.19
N GLY A 45 -3.03 -11.19 3.89
CA GLY A 45 -4.33 -11.44 4.52
C GLY A 45 -4.70 -10.35 5.52
N ARG A 46 -6.01 -10.25 5.83
CA ARG A 46 -6.54 -9.27 6.80
C ARG A 46 -5.84 -9.37 8.15
N ASP A 47 -5.62 -10.59 8.64
CA ASP A 47 -5.03 -10.85 9.96
C ASP A 47 -3.54 -11.24 9.89
N ALA A 48 -2.93 -11.15 8.70
CA ALA A 48 -1.51 -11.43 8.55
C ALA A 48 -0.67 -10.30 9.15
N GLU A 49 0.42 -10.67 9.82
CA GLU A 49 1.44 -9.73 10.25
C GLU A 49 2.07 -9.06 9.02
N LEU A 50 2.15 -7.72 9.07
CA LEU A 50 2.73 -6.91 8.01
C LEU A 50 4.19 -6.61 8.35
N PRO A 51 5.12 -6.77 7.39
CA PRO A 51 6.46 -6.23 7.54
C PRO A 51 6.42 -4.73 7.78
N LEU A 52 7.34 -4.21 8.59
CA LEU A 52 7.34 -2.79 8.99
C LEU A 52 7.32 -1.82 7.79
N TYR A 53 7.98 -2.16 6.69
CA TYR A 53 8.01 -1.35 5.46
C TYR A 53 6.69 -1.32 4.69
N ARG A 54 5.70 -2.14 5.06
CA ARG A 54 4.33 -2.10 4.51
C ARG A 54 3.42 -1.13 5.24
N THR A 55 3.91 -0.45 6.28
CA THR A 55 3.19 0.63 6.93
C THR A 55 3.86 1.96 6.58
N VAL A 56 3.11 2.86 5.97
CA VAL A 56 3.60 4.18 5.57
C VAL A 56 2.92 5.27 6.38
N SER A 57 3.68 6.31 6.72
CA SER A 57 3.09 7.49 7.34
C SER A 57 2.38 8.34 6.30
N ALA A 58 1.11 8.63 6.54
CA ALA A 58 0.23 9.38 5.64
C ALA A 58 -0.48 10.50 6.43
N PRO A 59 -0.23 11.78 6.10
CA PRO A 59 -0.98 12.88 6.71
C PRO A 59 -2.48 12.76 6.46
N LEU A 60 -3.27 13.09 7.46
CA LEU A 60 -4.73 13.13 7.34
C LEU A 60 -5.14 14.44 6.69
N GLN A 61 -6.04 14.37 5.70
CA GLN A 61 -6.56 15.55 5.01
C GLN A 61 -8.08 15.47 4.90
N ILE A 62 -8.74 16.62 5.00
CA ILE A 62 -10.20 16.74 4.86
C ILE A 62 -10.59 17.74 3.77
N ASP A 63 -11.73 17.45 3.14
CA ASP A 63 -12.49 18.37 2.32
C ASP A 63 -13.84 18.61 3.00
N GLY A 64 -14.29 19.85 3.08
CA GLY A 64 -15.50 20.18 3.85
C GLY A 64 -16.10 21.54 3.50
N THR A 65 -17.33 21.74 3.96
CA THR A 65 -17.99 23.05 3.92
C THR A 65 -18.14 23.55 5.34
N VAL A 66 -17.65 24.76 5.61
CA VAL A 66 -17.69 25.40 6.92
C VAL A 66 -18.42 26.75 6.81
N PRO A 67 -18.94 27.33 7.91
CA PRO A 67 -19.41 28.71 7.90
C PRO A 67 -18.26 29.63 7.48
N GLY A 68 -18.34 30.19 6.26
CA GLY A 68 -17.29 31.03 5.68
C GLY A 68 -16.64 30.48 4.41
N GLY A 69 -16.91 29.24 4.00
CA GLY A 69 -16.44 28.74 2.70
C GLY A 69 -16.28 27.22 2.60
N ILE A 70 -15.50 26.81 1.59
CA ILE A 70 -15.12 25.40 1.34
C ILE A 70 -13.65 25.25 1.70
N VAL A 71 -13.34 24.27 2.54
CA VAL A 71 -11.97 23.84 2.83
C VAL A 71 -11.64 22.63 1.96
N ARG A 72 -10.41 22.60 1.42
CA ARG A 72 -9.91 21.51 0.57
C ARG A 72 -8.50 21.12 0.98
N HIS A 73 -8.26 19.83 1.11
CA HIS A 73 -6.99 19.22 1.50
C HIS A 73 -6.40 19.82 2.79
N GLU A 74 -7.26 20.20 3.73
CA GLU A 74 -6.81 20.76 5.00
C GLU A 74 -6.21 19.62 5.83
N THR A 75 -4.94 19.75 6.19
CA THR A 75 -4.24 18.76 7.02
C THR A 75 -4.74 18.86 8.44
N ILE A 76 -5.14 17.72 9.00
CA ILE A 76 -5.60 17.60 10.38
C ILE A 76 -4.71 16.63 11.17
N GLY A 77 -4.68 16.77 12.48
CA GLY A 77 -4.06 15.80 13.37
C GLY A 77 -5.03 14.69 13.76
N ALA A 78 -4.50 13.57 14.26
CA ALA A 78 -5.32 12.47 14.77
C ALA A 78 -6.26 12.90 15.92
N MET A 79 -5.91 13.96 16.67
CA MET A 79 -6.74 14.51 17.73
C MET A 79 -7.97 15.27 17.22
N ASP A 80 -7.96 15.72 15.96
CA ASP A 80 -9.10 16.38 15.32
C ASP A 80 -10.16 15.36 14.85
N ILE A 81 -9.80 14.06 14.84
CA ILE A 81 -10.73 12.97 14.55
C ILE A 81 -11.58 12.66 15.80
N PRO A 82 -12.90 12.44 15.63
CA PRO A 82 -13.77 11.99 16.72
C PRO A 82 -13.27 10.70 17.38
N ASP A 83 -13.40 10.61 18.71
CA ASP A 83 -12.85 9.49 19.50
C ASP A 83 -13.24 8.11 18.97
N PHE A 84 -14.48 7.95 18.49
CA PHE A 84 -14.98 6.68 17.97
C PHE A 84 -14.25 6.18 16.71
N ALA A 85 -13.55 7.07 15.98
CA ALA A 85 -12.87 6.76 14.73
C ALA A 85 -11.35 6.79 14.86
N ARG A 86 -10.77 7.22 16.00
CA ARG A 86 -9.31 7.36 16.16
C ARG A 86 -8.56 6.02 16.11
N ASP A 87 -9.22 4.92 16.49
CA ASP A 87 -8.62 3.59 16.42
C ASP A 87 -8.50 3.09 14.96
N GLU A 88 -9.41 3.53 14.10
CA GLU A 88 -9.47 3.12 12.70
C GLU A 88 -8.77 4.11 11.76
N ILE A 89 -8.79 5.40 12.10
CA ILE A 89 -8.24 6.48 11.30
C ILE A 89 -7.06 7.12 12.03
N ASN A 90 -5.87 6.85 11.54
CA ASN A 90 -4.64 7.41 12.05
C ASN A 90 -3.66 7.70 10.89
N GLU A 91 -2.53 8.30 11.21
CA GLU A 91 -1.51 8.71 10.24
C GLU A 91 -0.63 7.54 9.74
N GLN A 92 -0.99 6.28 10.04
CA GLN A 92 -0.26 5.09 9.61
C GLN A 92 -1.16 4.22 8.73
N VAL A 93 -0.75 4.04 7.48
CA VAL A 93 -1.51 3.29 6.50
C VAL A 93 -0.86 1.93 6.27
N PRO A 94 -1.53 0.82 6.66
CA PRO A 94 -1.08 -0.52 6.31
C PRO A 94 -1.40 -0.86 4.85
N LEU A 95 -0.37 -1.02 4.02
CA LEU A 95 -0.47 -1.39 2.61
C LEU A 95 -0.54 -2.92 2.46
N ARG A 96 -1.74 -3.47 2.65
CA ARG A 96 -2.00 -4.92 2.55
C ARG A 96 -2.10 -5.42 1.11
N MET A 97 -2.44 -4.57 0.14
CA MET A 97 -2.62 -4.99 -1.25
C MET A 97 -1.31 -5.47 -1.92
N GLY A 98 -1.44 -6.22 -3.00
CA GLY A 98 -0.31 -6.64 -3.82
C GLY A 98 0.39 -5.46 -4.51
N VAL A 99 1.67 -5.63 -4.86
CA VAL A 99 2.47 -4.54 -5.46
C VAL A 99 1.87 -3.97 -6.76
N SER A 100 1.15 -4.78 -7.54
CA SER A 100 0.49 -4.31 -8.77
C SER A 100 -0.63 -3.32 -8.49
N GLU A 101 -1.35 -3.49 -7.38
CA GLU A 101 -2.40 -2.57 -6.96
C GLU A 101 -1.80 -1.27 -6.43
N ILE A 102 -0.74 -1.35 -5.62
CA ILE A 102 0.03 -0.17 -5.17
C ILE A 102 0.54 0.63 -6.38
N HIS A 103 1.12 -0.05 -7.37
CA HIS A 103 1.58 0.61 -8.59
C HIS A 103 0.43 1.29 -9.35
N SER A 104 -0.72 0.62 -9.44
CA SER A 104 -1.92 1.17 -10.07
C SER A 104 -2.43 2.42 -9.33
N MET A 105 -2.41 2.41 -7.99
CA MET A 105 -2.79 3.57 -7.18
C MET A 105 -1.85 4.76 -7.42
N VAL A 106 -0.54 4.51 -7.47
CA VAL A 106 0.46 5.54 -7.77
C VAL A 106 0.28 6.10 -9.17
N ASP A 107 0.01 5.24 -10.16
CA ASP A 107 -0.19 5.67 -11.54
C ASP A 107 -1.47 6.50 -11.71
N GLN A 108 -2.56 6.10 -11.06
CA GLN A 108 -3.85 6.81 -11.10
C GLN A 108 -3.78 8.19 -10.42
N HIS A 109 -2.97 8.32 -9.37
CA HIS A 109 -2.83 9.53 -8.56
C HIS A 109 -1.51 10.27 -8.77
N ARG A 110 -0.90 10.10 -9.96
CA ARG A 110 0.40 10.71 -10.28
C ARG A 110 0.39 12.24 -10.25
N THR A 111 -0.77 12.85 -10.51
CA THR A 111 -0.92 14.31 -10.65
C THR A 111 -1.22 15.00 -9.33
N ASP A 112 -2.09 14.41 -8.50
CA ASP A 112 -2.52 14.98 -7.22
C ASP A 112 -1.75 14.42 -6.02
N ARG A 113 -1.06 13.28 -6.18
CA ARG A 113 -0.36 12.53 -5.12
C ARG A 113 -1.26 12.12 -3.96
N MET A 114 -2.57 12.10 -4.18
CA MET A 114 -3.56 11.78 -3.16
C MET A 114 -4.16 10.42 -3.44
N VAL A 115 -3.84 9.45 -2.60
CA VAL A 115 -4.45 8.13 -2.71
C VAL A 115 -5.71 8.09 -1.85
N LYS A 116 -6.87 7.96 -2.49
CA LYS A 116 -8.14 7.75 -1.78
C LYS A 116 -8.29 6.29 -1.41
N LEU A 117 -7.99 5.95 -0.17
CA LEU A 117 -8.26 4.62 0.37
C LEU A 117 -9.74 4.55 0.75
N GLN A 118 -10.53 3.85 -0.08
CA GLN A 118 -11.92 3.55 0.28
C GLN A 118 -11.92 2.50 1.38
N TRP A 119 -12.51 2.85 2.52
CA TRP A 119 -12.80 1.88 3.57
C TRP A 119 -14.02 1.04 3.19
N ALA A 120 -14.00 -0.25 3.55
CA ALA A 120 -15.22 -1.04 3.54
C ALA A 120 -16.14 -0.54 4.65
N ASP A 121 -17.41 -0.31 4.34
CA ASP A 121 -18.39 0.23 5.28
C ASP A 121 -18.37 -0.56 6.61
N PRO A 122 -18.38 0.14 7.77
CA PRO A 122 -18.61 -0.54 9.04
C PRO A 122 -19.99 -1.20 8.98
N VAL A 123 -20.00 -2.52 9.21
CA VAL A 123 -21.24 -3.30 9.24
C VAL A 123 -22.13 -2.71 10.34
N SER A 124 -23.33 -2.27 9.94
CA SER A 124 -24.36 -1.66 10.79
C SER A 124 -24.75 -2.50 12.01
#